data_AF-A0A372QCD8-F1
#
_entry.id   AF-A0A372QCD8-F1
#
_cell.length_a   1.000
_cell.length_b   1.000
_cell.length_c   1.000
_cell.angle_alpha   90.00
_cell.angle_beta   90.00
_cell.angle_gamma   90.00
#
_symmetry.space_group_name_H-M   'P 1'
#
loop_
_entity.id
_entity.type
_entity.pdbx_description
1 polymer ?
#
loop_
_entity_poly.entity_id
_entity_poly.type
_entity_poly.pdbx_seq_one_letter_code
_entity_poly.pdbx_strand_id
1 'polypeptide(L)' 'IAPEILRGQPYSQASDIYSFSIIMWEFTSEISPFNDKAHDLQLALSICKGERPEIIDNTPQCYIDLMKKCWDEDPL' A
#
# COMPACT_ATOMS: atom_id res chain seq x y z
N ILE A 1 -4.70 -4.42 1.33
CA ILE A 1 -4.32 -5.45 2.33
C ILE A 1 -2.80 -5.57 2.31
N ALA A 2 -2.17 -5.69 3.48
CA ALA A 2 -0.71 -5.81 3.59
C ALA A 2 -0.19 -7.11 2.95
N PRO A 3 1.00 -7.12 2.32
CA PRO A 3 1.55 -8.27 1.60
C PRO A 3 1.68 -9.54 2.46
N GLU A 4 2.13 -9.42 3.70
CA GLU A 4 2.28 -10.52 4.64
C GLU A 4 0.93 -11.18 4.97
N ILE A 5 -0.14 -10.40 5.08
CA ILE A 5 -1.50 -10.90 5.31
C ILE A 5 -2.02 -11.64 4.08
N LEU A 6 -1.76 -11.11 2.88
CA LEU A 6 -2.09 -11.79 1.62
C LEU A 6 -1.33 -13.12 1.45
N ARG A 7 -0.12 -13.24 2.04
CA ARG A 7 0.67 -14.48 2.09
C ARG A 7 0.26 -15.43 3.22
N GLY A 8 -0.79 -15.10 3.99
CA GLY A 8 -1.28 -15.92 5.09
C GLY A 8 -0.42 -15.87 6.35
N GLN A 9 0.45 -14.86 6.49
CA GLN A 9 1.18 -14.63 7.75
C GLN A 9 0.26 -14.01 8.80
N PRO A 10 0.59 -14.17 10.10
CA PRO A 10 -0.17 -13.54 11.17
C PRO A 10 -0.18 -12.01 11.06
N TYR A 11 -1.26 -11.42 11.56
CA TYR A 11 -1.38 -9.98 11.72
C TYR A 11 -0.32 -9.41 12.66
N SER A 12 0.18 -8.22 12.32
CA SER A 12 1.19 -7.52 13.12
C SER A 12 0.99 -6.00 13.07
N GLN A 13 1.75 -5.27 13.89
CA GLN A 13 1.80 -3.80 13.84
C GLN A 13 2.29 -3.29 12.46
N ALA A 14 3.12 -4.06 11.75
CA ALA A 14 3.53 -3.68 10.40
C ALA A 14 2.36 -3.67 9.42
N SER A 15 1.36 -4.53 9.63
CA SER A 15 0.14 -4.57 8.83
C SER A 15 -0.73 -3.32 9.02
N ASP A 16 -0.76 -2.79 10.25
CA ASP A 16 -1.39 -1.48 10.56
C ASP A 16 -0.65 -0.34 9.84
N ILE A 17 0.69 -0.32 9.93
CA ILE A 17 1.54 0.71 9.29
C ILE A 17 1.37 0.69 7.78
N TYR A 18 1.33 -0.49 7.16
CA TYR A 18 1.03 -0.63 5.73
C TYR A 18 -0.34 -0.06 5.39
N SER A 19 -1.36 -0.40 6.17
CA SER A 19 -2.72 0.10 5.96
C SER A 19 -2.80 1.63 6.11
N PHE A 20 -2.02 2.20 7.03
CA PHE A 20 -1.89 3.65 7.20
C PHE A 20 -1.33 4.33 5.94
N SER A 21 -0.31 3.78 5.28
CA SER A 21 0.16 4.31 3.99
C SER A 21 -0.88 4.24 2.88
N ILE A 22 -1.73 3.21 2.86
CA ILE A 22 -2.82 3.12 1.87
C ILE A 22 -3.86 4.21 2.11
N ILE A 23 -4.20 4.49 3.38
CA ILE A 23 -5.09 5.60 3.76
C ILE A 23 -4.44 6.95 3.37
N MET A 24 -3.15 7.12 3.65
CA MET A 24 -2.41 8.31 3.22
C MET A 24 -2.51 8.54 1.72
N TRP A 25 -2.32 7.48 0.93
CA TRP A 25 -2.45 7.53 -0.52
C TRP A 25 -3.87 7.91 -0.97
N GLU A 26 -4.89 7.32 -0.35
CA GLU A 26 -6.30 7.62 -0.63
C GLU A 26 -6.65 9.08 -0.34
N PHE A 27 -6.09 9.68 0.73
CA PHE A 27 -6.23 11.13 0.99
C PHE A 27 -5.61 12.00 -0.10
N THR A 28 -4.47 11.61 -0.66
CA THR A 28 -3.80 12.40 -1.71
C THR A 28 -4.43 12.25 -3.07
N SER A 29 -5.06 11.10 -3.34
CA SER A 29 -5.59 10.74 -4.64
C SER A 29 -7.09 10.97 -4.77
N GLU A 30 -7.80 11.01 -3.64
CA GLU A 30 -9.27 11.08 -3.56
C GLU A 30 -9.97 9.92 -4.29
N ILE A 31 -9.24 8.83 -4.54
CA ILE A 31 -9.72 7.64 -5.25
C ILE A 31 -9.40 6.36 -4.47
N SER A 32 -10.17 5.31 -4.72
CA SER A 32 -9.90 4.00 -4.14
C SER A 32 -8.60 3.41 -4.71
N PRO A 33 -7.73 2.79 -3.88
CA PRO A 33 -6.48 2.18 -4.35
C PRO A 33 -6.76 1.05 -5.33
N PHE A 34 -6.07 1.09 -6.48
CA PHE A 34 -6.25 0.13 -7.58
C PHE A 34 -7.67 0.08 -8.17
N ASN A 35 -8.39 1.21 -8.21
CA ASN A 35 -9.76 1.29 -8.73
C ASN A 35 -9.93 0.83 -10.19
N ASP A 36 -8.84 0.76 -10.94
CA ASP A 36 -8.76 0.35 -12.33
C ASP A 36 -8.59 -1.18 -12.50
N LYS A 37 -8.45 -1.91 -11.39
CA LYS A 37 -8.16 -3.35 -11.38
C LYS A 37 -9.24 -4.15 -10.66
N ALA A 38 -9.40 -5.41 -11.07
CA ALA A 38 -10.20 -6.36 -10.32
C ALA A 38 -9.49 -6.71 -9.00
N HIS A 39 -10.24 -6.70 -7.89
CA HIS A 39 -9.72 -7.07 -6.57
C HIS A 39 -9.70 -8.60 -6.41
N ASP A 40 -8.85 -9.24 -7.19
CA ASP A 40 -8.75 -10.69 -7.29
C ASP A 40 -7.34 -11.21 -6.90
N LEU A 41 -7.12 -12.51 -7.14
CA LEU A 41 -5.84 -13.15 -6.83
C LEU A 41 -4.66 -12.54 -7.61
N GLN A 42 -4.89 -12.02 -8.83
CA GLN A 42 -3.81 -11.41 -9.61
C GLN A 42 -3.34 -10.12 -8.95
N LEU A 43 -4.28 -9.25 -8.53
CA LEU A 43 -3.93 -8.05 -7.78
C LEU A 43 -3.21 -8.39 -6.47
N ALA A 44 -3.71 -9.38 -5.72
CA ALA A 44 -3.06 -9.82 -4.49
C ALA A 44 -1.61 -10.29 -4.72
N LEU A 45 -1.37 -11.05 -5.80
CA LEU A 45 -0.02 -11.49 -6.17
C LEU A 45 0.88 -10.33 -6.59
N SER A 46 0.35 -9.32 -7.29
CA SER A 46 1.12 -8.13 -7.68
C SER A 46 1.52 -7.29 -6.47
N ILE A 47 0.61 -7.09 -5.50
CA ILE A 47 0.92 -6.41 -4.24
C ILE A 47 2.05 -7.13 -3.49
N CYS A 48 1.98 -8.47 -3.46
CA CYS A 48 3.03 -9.33 -2.91
C CYS A 48 4.36 -9.31 -3.69
N LYS A 49 4.42 -8.69 -4.87
CA LYS A 49 5.62 -8.50 -5.69
C LYS A 49 6.07 -7.03 -5.75
N GLY A 50 5.49 -6.17 -4.93
CA GLY A 50 5.95 -4.80 -4.80
C GLY A 50 5.11 -3.79 -5.56
N GLU A 51 4.00 -4.21 -6.17
CA GLU A 51 3.08 -3.26 -6.80
C GLU A 51 2.50 -2.32 -5.75
N ARG A 52 2.53 -1.02 -6.04
CA ARG A 52 1.99 0.07 -5.20
C ARG A 52 1.14 0.99 -6.07
N PRO A 53 0.17 1.71 -5.47
CA PRO A 53 -0.54 2.77 -6.17
C PRO A 53 0.41 3.87 -6.68
N GLU A 54 0.03 4.53 -7.78
CA GLU A 54 0.83 5.59 -8.40
C GLU A 54 0.88 6.84 -7.50
N ILE A 55 2.06 7.43 -7.31
CA ILE A 55 2.20 8.66 -6.54
C ILE A 55 1.54 9.82 -7.29
N ILE A 56 0.63 10.52 -6.63
CA ILE A 56 -0.09 11.65 -7.23
C ILE A 56 0.81 12.88 -7.33
N ASP A 57 0.80 13.53 -8.49
CA ASP A 57 1.50 14.78 -8.74
C ASP A 57 1.14 15.84 -7.68
N ASN A 58 2.13 16.64 -7.30
CA ASN A 58 2.03 17.67 -6.24
C ASN A 58 1.86 17.14 -4.81
N THR A 59 1.91 15.83 -4.57
CA THR A 59 2.02 15.30 -3.20
C THR A 59 3.34 15.81 -2.58
N PRO A 60 3.31 16.45 -1.38
CA PRO A 60 4.53 16.95 -0.74
C PRO A 60 5.56 15.84 -0.53
N GLN A 61 6.84 16.13 -0.82
CA GLN A 61 7.90 15.11 -0.77
C GLN A 61 7.99 14.41 0.59
N CYS A 62 7.85 15.14 1.70
CA CYS A 62 7.86 14.54 3.03
C CYS A 62 6.73 13.52 3.25
N TYR A 63 5.59 13.72 2.60
CA TYR A 63 4.44 12.82 2.65
C TYR A 63 4.70 11.57 1.80
N ILE A 64 5.28 11.74 0.60
CA ILE A 64 5.74 10.63 -0.25
C ILE A 64 6.76 9.77 0.50
N ASP A 65 7.75 10.40 1.13
CA ASP A 65 8.82 9.69 1.85
C ASP A 65 8.26 8.88 3.02
N LEU A 66 7.33 9.46 3.79
CA LEU A 66 6.67 8.76 4.90
C LEU A 66 5.79 7.61 4.38
N MET A 67 4.95 7.86 3.37
CA MET A 67 4.10 6.84 2.77
C MET A 67 4.94 5.67 2.22
N LYS A 68 6.08 5.97 1.58
CA LYS A 68 7.03 4.98 1.09
C LYS A 68 7.63 4.11 2.18
N LYS A 69 7.99 4.70 3.31
CA LYS A 69 8.47 3.95 4.49
C LYS A 69 7.38 3.07 5.08
N CYS A 70 6.13 3.50 5.04
CA CYS A 70 5.03 2.77 5.65
C CYS A 70 4.54 1.57 4.81
N TRP A 71 4.61 1.62 3.48
CA TRP A 71 4.21 0.51 2.60
C TRP A 71 5.38 -0.32 2.03
N ASP A 72 6.55 -0.29 2.68
CA ASP A 72 7.71 -1.07 2.24
C ASP A 72 7.37 -2.58 2.22
N GLU A 73 8.05 -3.36 1.36
CA GLU A 73 7.88 -4.81 1.30
C GLU A 73 8.45 -5.52 2.52
N ASP A 74 9.50 -4.94 3.11
CA ASP A 74 10.16 -5.48 4.28
C ASP A 74 9.69 -4.74 5.54
N PRO A 75 8.92 -5.39 6.43
CA PRO A 75 8.47 -4.79 7.68
C PRO A 75 9.57 -4.71 8.76
N LEU A 76 10.85 -4.95 8.42
CA LEU A 76 12.00 -4.97 9.34
C LEU A 76 12.51 -3.59 9.76
#